data_AF-A0A6C0DZM8-F1
#
_entry.id   AF-A0A6C0DZM8-F1
#
_cell.length_a   1.000
_cell.length_b   1.000
_cell.length_c   1.000
_cell.angle_alpha   90.00
_cell.angle_beta   90.00
_cell.angle_gamma   90.00
#
_symmetry.space_group_name_H-M   'P 1'
#
loop_
_entity.id
_entity.type
_entity.pdbx_description
1 polymer ?
#
loop_
_entity_poly.entity_id
_entity_poly.type
_entity_poly.pdbx_seq_one_letter_code
_entity_poly.pdbx_strand_id
1 'polypeptide(L)'
;MKNFIDIFFKREGLYNKQLQFLYIVIFFFIILLLITTFPTTYGFVVLIIAFSLYISDSLIEVPLQENIDLNKTLLNKLQEIQLLVVRQKRDTKLKVSSKRPTLDYLYLDTNLIVFLHSIIPLHQFNKDEFYKLLIGTNNILRLRGEIETYYKANKSYPQNIAQMFQDAIDLKTKVLNNMHNFIYSVPKTNIMYNYVDETTDRYNVLITKNLDKIHVYYKNSFKKTGFTNNSIVINYKTTKPFDPDNDTNIIKPMYFYN
;
A
#
# COMPACT_ATOMS: atom_id res chain seq x y z
N MET A 1 -8.23 26.60 -17.53
CA MET A 1 -9.01 26.32 -16.30
C MET A 1 -9.36 24.85 -16.05
N LYS A 2 -9.23 23.92 -17.02
CA LYS A 2 -9.52 22.48 -16.79
C LYS A 2 -8.46 21.69 -16.00
N ASN A 3 -7.20 22.14 -15.93
CA ASN A 3 -6.13 21.38 -15.26
C ASN A 3 -6.02 21.59 -13.74
N PHE A 4 -6.51 22.70 -13.19
CA PHE A 4 -6.40 22.95 -11.74
C PHE A 4 -7.46 22.19 -10.95
N ILE A 5 -8.67 22.05 -11.51
CA ILE A 5 -9.78 21.31 -10.90
C ILE A 5 -9.40 19.83 -10.77
N ASP A 6 -8.87 19.21 -11.82
CA ASP A 6 -8.46 17.79 -11.77
C ASP A 6 -7.33 17.48 -10.78
N ILE A 7 -6.47 18.46 -10.46
CA ILE A 7 -5.38 18.28 -9.50
C ILE A 7 -5.89 18.33 -8.05
N PHE A 8 -7.00 19.06 -7.79
CA PHE A 8 -7.55 19.24 -6.44
C PHE A 8 -8.69 18.28 -6.11
N PHE A 9 -9.49 17.84 -7.09
CA PHE A 9 -10.67 16.99 -6.84
C PHE A 9 -10.37 15.47 -6.82
N LYS A 10 -9.19 15.02 -7.28
CA LYS A 10 -8.83 13.59 -7.35
C LYS A 10 -8.02 13.04 -6.16
N ARG A 11 -7.81 13.83 -5.10
CA ARG A 11 -7.18 13.34 -3.86
C ARG A 11 -8.24 13.19 -2.77
N GLU A 12 -8.63 11.95 -2.51
CA GLU A 12 -9.41 11.61 -1.33
C GLU A 12 -8.64 11.94 -0.04
N GLY A 13 -9.37 12.45 0.96
CA GLY A 13 -8.90 12.58 2.34
C GLY A 13 -8.97 14.00 2.89
N LEU A 14 -9.77 14.18 3.96
CA LEU A 14 -9.90 15.33 4.90
C LEU A 14 -10.05 16.77 4.33
N TYR A 15 -9.33 17.15 3.27
CA TYR A 15 -9.44 18.43 2.57
C TYR A 15 -10.82 18.67 1.96
N ASN A 16 -11.50 17.61 1.51
CA ASN A 16 -12.86 17.73 0.98
C ASN A 16 -13.84 18.20 2.07
N LYS A 17 -13.65 17.79 3.34
CA LYS A 17 -14.50 18.24 4.46
C LYS A 17 -14.23 19.69 4.85
N GLN A 18 -12.97 20.14 4.80
CA GLN A 18 -12.61 21.55 5.06
C GLN A 18 -13.10 22.47 3.95
N LEU A 19 -13.02 22.05 2.68
CA LEU A 19 -13.58 22.80 1.55
C LEU A 19 -15.11 22.85 1.60
N GLN A 20 -15.77 21.73 1.89
CA GLN A 20 -17.23 21.71 2.12
C GLN A 20 -17.64 22.69 3.23
N PHE A 21 -16.90 22.72 4.34
CA PHE A 21 -17.15 23.68 5.42
C PHE A 21 -16.93 25.13 4.96
N LEU A 22 -15.86 25.41 4.21
CA LEU A 22 -15.59 26.74 3.67
C LEU A 22 -16.71 27.21 2.72
N TYR A 23 -17.21 26.33 1.85
CA TYR A 23 -18.32 26.64 0.96
C TYR A 23 -19.62 26.90 1.72
N ILE A 24 -19.91 26.15 2.78
CA ILE A 24 -21.07 26.39 3.65
C ILE A 24 -20.94 27.75 4.36
N VAL A 25 -19.75 28.13 4.82
CA VAL A 25 -19.51 29.42 5.48
C VAL A 25 -19.67 30.59 4.50
N ILE A 26 -19.11 30.47 3.28
CA ILE A 26 -19.26 31.47 2.22
C ILE A 26 -20.74 31.60 1.82
N PHE A 27 -21.47 30.48 1.73
CA PHE A 27 -22.90 30.47 1.46
C PHE A 27 -23.71 31.20 2.54
N PHE A 28 -23.41 30.95 3.82
CA PHE A 28 -24.05 31.65 4.95
C PHE A 28 -23.77 33.15 4.92
N PHE A 29 -22.54 33.54 4.56
CA PHE A 29 -22.13 34.94 4.44
C PHE A 29 -22.86 35.66 3.30
N ILE A 30 -23.02 35.01 2.14
CA ILE A 30 -23.77 35.54 0.99
C ILE A 30 -25.25 35.71 1.34
N ILE A 31 -25.86 34.75 2.03
CA ILE A 31 -27.26 34.87 2.49
C ILE A 31 -27.42 36.05 3.46
N LEU A 32 -26.50 36.19 4.42
CA LEU A 32 -26.56 37.26 5.42
C LEU A 32 -26.37 38.65 4.77
N LEU A 33 -25.51 38.74 3.76
CA LEU A 33 -25.30 39.96 2.97
C LEU A 33 -26.53 40.27 2.10
N LEU A 34 -27.20 39.27 1.53
CA LEU A 34 -28.41 39.44 0.75
C LEU A 34 -29.63 39.84 1.61
N ILE A 35 -29.78 39.29 2.82
CA ILE A 35 -30.87 39.62 3.76
C ILE A 35 -30.75 41.06 4.25
N THR A 36 -29.53 41.56 4.43
CA THR A 36 -29.28 42.92 4.93
C THR A 36 -29.43 44.00 3.85
N THR A 37 -29.33 43.63 2.57
CA THR A 37 -29.33 44.58 1.44
C THR A 37 -30.68 44.72 0.72
N PHE A 38 -31.58 43.75 0.80
CA PHE A 38 -32.88 43.78 0.11
C PHE A 38 -34.08 43.77 1.08
N PRO A 39 -35.13 44.59 0.85
CA PRO A 39 -36.34 44.55 1.67
C PRO A 39 -37.15 43.26 1.43
N THR A 40 -37.85 42.79 2.47
CA THR A 40 -38.63 41.54 2.57
C THR A 40 -39.82 41.50 1.61
N THR A 41 -39.53 41.42 0.32
CA THR A 41 -40.51 41.26 -0.75
C THR A 41 -40.57 39.80 -1.18
N TYR A 42 -41.75 39.35 -1.63
CA TYR A 42 -41.97 37.96 -2.06
C TYR A 42 -40.98 37.49 -3.15
N GLY A 43 -40.49 38.40 -4.00
CA GLY A 43 -39.47 38.10 -5.01
C GLY A 43 -38.13 37.68 -4.43
N PHE A 44 -37.74 38.19 -3.26
CA PHE A 44 -36.50 37.81 -2.57
C PHE A 44 -36.53 36.36 -2.08
N VAL A 45 -37.68 35.91 -1.57
CA VAL A 45 -37.89 34.51 -1.13
C VAL A 45 -37.81 33.56 -2.31
N VAL A 46 -38.40 33.93 -3.46
CA VAL A 46 -38.34 33.13 -4.70
C VAL A 46 -36.90 33.03 -5.21
N LEU A 47 -36.12 34.10 -5.12
CA LEU A 47 -34.72 34.10 -5.56
C LEU A 47 -33.84 33.21 -4.67
N ILE A 48 -34.05 33.22 -3.34
CA ILE A 48 -33.37 32.29 -2.41
C ILE A 48 -33.74 30.84 -2.71
N ILE A 49 -35.02 30.54 -2.96
CA ILE A 49 -35.47 29.17 -3.26
C ILE A 49 -34.87 28.70 -4.59
N ALA A 50 -34.91 29.52 -5.64
CA ALA A 50 -34.33 29.19 -6.94
C ALA A 50 -32.81 28.98 -6.85
N PHE A 51 -32.12 29.81 -6.06
CA PHE A 51 -30.67 29.69 -5.85
C PHE A 51 -30.31 28.49 -4.98
N SER A 52 -31.11 28.16 -3.97
CA SER A 52 -30.96 26.93 -3.17
C SER A 52 -31.17 25.68 -4.02
N LEU A 53 -32.15 25.70 -4.93
CA LEU A 53 -32.39 24.60 -5.88
C LEU A 53 -31.23 24.48 -6.86
N TYR A 54 -30.71 25.59 -7.40
CA TYR A 54 -29.55 25.61 -8.28
C TYR A 54 -28.28 25.08 -7.58
N ILE A 55 -28.02 25.49 -6.34
CA ILE A 55 -26.91 24.97 -5.55
C ILE A 55 -27.11 23.49 -5.26
N SER A 56 -28.32 23.07 -4.88
CA SER A 56 -28.66 21.66 -4.68
C SER A 56 -28.37 20.85 -5.93
N ASP A 57 -28.78 21.32 -7.11
CA ASP A 57 -28.53 20.62 -8.38
C ASP A 57 -27.04 20.58 -8.73
N SER A 58 -26.30 21.67 -8.49
CA SER A 58 -24.84 21.75 -8.72
C SER A 58 -24.00 20.92 -7.74
N LEU A 59 -24.47 20.75 -6.49
CA LEU A 59 -23.84 19.91 -5.47
C LEU A 59 -24.27 18.44 -5.56
N ILE A 60 -25.39 18.17 -6.23
CA ILE A 60 -25.89 16.83 -6.61
C ILE A 60 -25.33 16.39 -7.98
N GLU A 61 -24.26 17.02 -8.48
CA GLU A 61 -23.18 16.16 -9.00
C GLU A 61 -22.53 15.48 -7.80
N VAL A 62 -23.27 14.58 -7.16
CA VAL A 62 -22.66 13.48 -6.42
C VAL A 62 -21.77 12.86 -7.50
N PRO A 63 -20.43 12.93 -7.42
CA PRO A 63 -19.67 11.94 -8.14
C PRO A 63 -20.25 10.66 -7.58
N LEU A 64 -21.10 9.99 -8.37
CA LEU A 64 -21.49 8.61 -8.13
C LEU A 64 -20.22 8.02 -7.62
N GLN A 65 -20.18 7.69 -6.31
CA GLN A 65 -19.00 7.09 -5.71
C GLN A 65 -18.81 5.88 -6.59
N GLU A 66 -17.91 6.01 -7.59
CA GLU A 66 -17.51 4.94 -8.46
C GLU A 66 -17.08 3.95 -7.41
N ASN A 67 -17.89 2.90 -7.21
CA ASN A 67 -17.65 1.84 -6.25
C ASN A 67 -16.14 1.65 -6.28
N ILE A 68 -15.43 2.15 -5.25
CA ILE A 68 -13.98 2.32 -5.34
C ILE A 68 -13.52 0.90 -5.52
N ASP A 69 -13.19 0.54 -6.75
CA ASP A 69 -12.91 -0.84 -7.06
C ASP A 69 -11.55 -1.07 -6.44
N LEU A 70 -11.57 -1.59 -5.21
CA LEU A 70 -10.40 -1.81 -4.40
C LEU A 70 -9.39 -2.66 -5.18
N ASN A 71 -9.88 -3.54 -6.07
CA ASN A 71 -9.04 -4.32 -6.97
C ASN A 71 -8.38 -3.45 -8.04
N LYS A 72 -9.11 -2.53 -8.65
CA LYS A 72 -8.56 -1.55 -9.61
C LYS A 72 -7.52 -0.65 -8.95
N THR A 73 -7.82 -0.13 -7.76
CA THR A 73 -6.89 0.70 -6.98
C THR A 73 -5.62 -0.07 -6.62
N LEU A 74 -5.76 -1.33 -6.19
CA LEU A 74 -4.63 -2.20 -5.86
C LEU A 74 -3.81 -2.57 -7.09
N LEU A 75 -4.47 -2.83 -8.21
CA LEU A 75 -3.80 -3.11 -9.49
C LEU A 75 -2.98 -1.90 -9.94
N ASN A 76 -3.52 -0.69 -9.83
CA ASN A 76 -2.80 0.54 -10.16
C ASN A 76 -1.55 0.69 -9.26
N LYS A 77 -1.68 0.48 -7.95
CA LYS A 77 -0.54 0.50 -7.01
C LYS A 77 0.53 -0.53 -7.41
N LEU A 78 0.13 -1.75 -7.75
CA LEU A 78 1.04 -2.79 -8.21
C LEU A 78 1.76 -2.40 -9.51
N GLN A 79 1.03 -1.82 -10.48
CA GLN A 79 1.59 -1.34 -11.73
C GLN A 79 2.61 -0.22 -11.51
N GLU A 80 2.33 0.73 -10.62
CA GLU A 80 3.28 1.79 -10.26
C GLU A 80 4.58 1.23 -9.68
N ILE A 81 4.50 0.28 -8.74
CA ILE A 81 5.67 -0.40 -8.18
C ILE A 81 6.43 -1.15 -9.29
N GLN A 82 5.72 -1.86 -10.16
CA GLN A 82 6.31 -2.61 -11.28
C GLN A 82 7.06 -1.68 -12.25
N LEU A 83 6.54 -0.47 -12.51
CA LEU A 83 7.20 0.51 -13.36
C LEU A 83 8.54 0.99 -12.76
N LEU A 84 8.63 1.14 -11.44
CA LEU A 84 9.89 1.53 -10.77
C LEU A 84 10.99 0.48 -10.98
N VAL A 85 10.65 -0.80 -10.84
CA VAL A 85 11.58 -1.93 -11.08
C VAL A 85 12.07 -1.94 -12.53
N VAL A 86 11.17 -1.71 -13.49
CA VAL A 86 11.51 -1.67 -14.91
C VAL A 86 12.41 -0.49 -15.24
N ARG A 87 12.18 0.68 -14.63
CA ARG A 87 12.98 1.89 -14.84
C ARG A 87 14.39 1.74 -14.26
N GLN A 88 14.52 1.28 -13.01
CA GLN A 88 15.83 1.09 -12.37
C GLN A 88 16.75 0.16 -13.18
N LYS A 89 16.19 -0.93 -13.76
CA LYS A 89 16.97 -1.83 -14.63
C LYS A 89 17.46 -1.16 -15.92
N ARG A 90 16.77 -0.15 -16.45
CA ARG A 90 17.24 0.59 -17.63
C ARG A 90 18.42 1.50 -17.28
N ASP A 91 18.38 2.10 -16.09
CA ASP A 91 19.40 3.03 -15.61
C ASP A 91 20.70 2.29 -15.25
N THR A 92 20.59 1.11 -14.65
CA THR A 92 21.72 0.20 -14.46
C THR A 92 21.97 -0.56 -15.77
N LYS A 93 23.01 -0.23 -16.55
CA LYS A 93 23.43 -0.95 -17.76
C LYS A 93 23.92 -2.40 -17.47
N LEU A 94 23.14 -3.21 -16.75
CA LEU A 94 23.43 -4.59 -16.43
C LEU A 94 23.09 -5.47 -17.63
N LYS A 95 24.07 -6.27 -18.04
CA LYS A 95 24.13 -7.11 -19.25
C LYS A 95 22.80 -7.82 -19.57
N VAL A 96 22.51 -7.84 -20.87
CA VAL A 96 21.39 -8.52 -21.52
C VAL A 96 21.49 -10.04 -21.33
N SER A 97 20.96 -10.57 -20.23
CA SER A 97 20.60 -11.99 -19.99
C SER A 97 20.05 -12.06 -18.56
N SER A 98 18.92 -12.65 -18.20
CA SER A 98 17.83 -13.37 -18.85
C SER A 98 16.60 -13.15 -17.94
N LYS A 99 15.40 -12.99 -18.51
CA LYS A 99 14.14 -12.54 -17.85
C LYS A 99 14.12 -11.10 -17.29
N ARG A 100 13.00 -10.42 -17.52
CA ARG A 100 12.69 -9.12 -16.91
C ARG A 100 12.42 -9.39 -15.42
N PRO A 101 13.03 -8.63 -14.47
CA PRO A 101 12.62 -8.72 -13.08
C PRO A 101 11.18 -8.19 -13.01
N THR A 102 10.27 -9.14 -12.83
CA THR A 102 8.85 -8.88 -12.73
C THR A 102 8.42 -9.25 -11.31
N LEU A 103 7.60 -8.40 -10.72
CA LEU A 103 7.02 -8.60 -9.39
C LEU A 103 5.80 -9.52 -9.51
N ASP A 104 6.00 -10.66 -10.17
CA ASP A 104 4.93 -11.57 -10.59
C ASP A 104 4.21 -12.20 -9.41
N TYR A 105 4.75 -12.16 -8.19
CA TYR A 105 4.17 -12.79 -7.01
C TYR A 105 3.69 -11.77 -5.98
N LEU A 106 3.90 -10.48 -6.22
CA LEU A 106 3.53 -9.44 -5.27
C LEU A 106 2.01 -9.36 -5.03
N TYR A 107 1.21 -9.81 -6.01
CA TYR A 107 -0.25 -9.93 -5.90
C TYR A 107 -0.73 -10.88 -4.80
N LEU A 108 0.14 -11.76 -4.28
CA LEU A 108 -0.22 -12.73 -3.24
C LEU A 108 -0.47 -12.11 -1.86
N ASP A 109 -0.11 -10.83 -1.67
CA ASP A 109 -0.37 -10.11 -0.43
C ASP A 109 -0.67 -8.62 -0.68
N THR A 110 -1.95 -8.28 -0.55
CA THR A 110 -2.49 -6.92 -0.63
C THR A 110 -1.84 -5.96 0.37
N ASN A 111 -1.56 -6.39 1.60
CA ASN A 111 -1.02 -5.51 2.62
C ASN A 111 0.43 -5.11 2.29
N LEU A 112 1.20 -6.02 1.71
CA LEU A 112 2.54 -5.72 1.19
C LEU A 112 2.48 -4.73 0.02
N ILE A 113 1.53 -4.87 -0.92
CA ILE A 113 1.37 -3.90 -2.02
C ILE A 113 1.07 -2.51 -1.46
N VAL A 114 0.09 -2.41 -0.56
CA VAL A 114 -0.31 -1.13 0.03
C VAL A 114 0.85 -0.49 0.79
N PHE A 115 1.58 -1.29 1.58
CA PHE A 115 2.75 -0.84 2.31
C PHE A 115 3.87 -0.37 1.38
N LEU A 116 4.31 -1.20 0.43
CA LEU A 116 5.40 -0.84 -0.49
C LEU A 116 5.07 0.38 -1.34
N HIS A 117 3.79 0.53 -1.73
CA HIS A 117 3.30 1.72 -2.42
C HIS A 117 3.44 2.99 -1.57
N SER A 118 3.08 2.90 -0.28
CA SER A 118 3.12 4.05 0.62
C SER A 118 4.52 4.64 0.86
N ILE A 119 5.56 3.81 0.75
CA ILE A 119 6.96 4.22 0.95
C ILE A 119 7.66 4.60 -0.36
N ILE A 120 6.98 4.55 -1.51
CA ILE A 120 7.51 5.02 -2.80
C ILE A 120 8.08 6.44 -2.71
N PRO A 121 7.47 7.44 -2.05
CA PRO A 121 8.05 8.78 -2.00
C PRO A 121 9.48 8.83 -1.44
N LEU A 122 9.86 7.87 -0.61
CA LEU A 122 11.18 7.77 0.02
C LEU A 122 12.22 7.12 -0.91
N HIS A 123 11.80 6.47 -2.00
CA HIS A 123 12.70 5.75 -2.93
C HIS A 123 13.82 6.65 -3.48
N GLN A 124 13.59 7.96 -3.56
CA GLN A 124 14.54 8.94 -4.09
C GLN A 124 15.82 9.03 -3.26
N PHE A 125 15.77 8.71 -1.96
CA PHE A 125 16.91 8.80 -1.06
C PHE A 125 17.87 7.61 -1.20
N ASN A 126 17.34 6.42 -1.55
CA ASN A 126 18.16 5.25 -1.86
C ASN A 126 17.41 4.27 -2.78
N LYS A 127 17.56 4.49 -4.09
CA LYS A 127 16.87 3.71 -5.14
C LYS A 127 17.31 2.25 -5.17
N ASP A 128 18.59 1.98 -4.91
CA ASP A 128 19.16 0.64 -5.01
C ASP A 128 18.67 -0.26 -3.87
N GLU A 129 18.66 0.23 -2.64
CA GLU A 129 18.11 -0.54 -1.51
C GLU A 129 16.60 -0.73 -1.64
N PHE A 130 15.87 0.28 -2.11
CA PHE A 130 14.45 0.13 -2.42
C PHE A 130 14.19 -0.93 -3.50
N TYR A 131 15.02 -0.98 -4.54
CA TYR A 131 14.92 -2.01 -5.57
C TYR A 131 15.21 -3.41 -5.02
N LYS A 132 16.29 -3.58 -4.24
CA LYS A 132 16.62 -4.87 -3.59
C LYS A 132 15.52 -5.32 -2.63
N LEU A 133 14.90 -4.39 -1.91
CA LEU A 133 13.73 -4.62 -1.06
C LEU A 133 12.59 -5.22 -1.88
N LEU A 134 12.17 -4.57 -2.98
CA LEU A 134 11.07 -5.06 -3.83
C LEU A 134 11.32 -6.46 -4.40
N ILE A 135 12.52 -6.70 -4.94
CA ILE A 135 12.87 -8.00 -5.52
C ILE A 135 12.92 -9.08 -4.44
N GLY A 136 13.50 -8.78 -3.28
CA GLY A 136 13.56 -9.71 -2.17
C GLY A 136 12.18 -10.08 -1.62
N THR A 137 11.29 -9.09 -1.46
CA THR A 137 9.88 -9.33 -1.08
C THR A 137 9.18 -10.24 -2.06
N ASN A 138 9.33 -9.96 -3.36
CA ASN A 138 8.73 -10.78 -4.40
C ASN A 138 9.27 -12.22 -4.40
N ASN A 139 10.56 -12.42 -4.10
CA ASN A 139 11.14 -13.77 -4.01
C ASN A 139 10.60 -14.57 -2.82
N ILE A 140 10.34 -13.94 -1.67
CA ILE A 140 9.65 -14.60 -0.54
C ILE A 140 8.24 -15.03 -0.95
N LEU A 141 7.50 -14.12 -1.61
CA LEU A 141 6.15 -14.42 -2.10
C LEU A 141 6.17 -15.48 -3.21
N ARG A 142 7.21 -15.52 -4.04
CA ARG A 142 7.42 -16.57 -5.03
C ARG A 142 7.54 -17.95 -4.37
N LEU A 143 8.38 -18.09 -3.35
CA LEU A 143 8.52 -19.38 -2.63
C LEU A 143 7.17 -19.84 -2.06
N ARG A 144 6.41 -18.92 -1.47
CA ARG A 144 5.03 -19.20 -1.00
C ARG A 144 4.13 -19.64 -2.16
N GLY A 145 4.12 -18.89 -3.26
CA GLY A 145 3.29 -19.17 -4.44
C GLY A 145 3.61 -20.50 -5.12
N GLU A 146 4.89 -20.85 -5.21
CA GLU A 146 5.38 -22.12 -5.75
C GLU A 146 4.89 -23.31 -4.90
N ILE A 147 4.97 -23.21 -3.56
CA ILE A 147 4.44 -24.24 -2.65
C ILE A 147 2.93 -24.39 -2.82
N GLU A 148 2.18 -23.27 -2.82
CA GLU A 148 0.72 -23.28 -2.97
C GLU A 148 0.30 -23.88 -4.33
N THR A 149 1.00 -23.52 -5.40
CA THR A 149 0.71 -24.01 -6.76
C THR A 149 1.02 -25.51 -6.88
N TYR A 150 2.17 -25.95 -6.37
CA TYR A 150 2.53 -27.36 -6.36
C TYR A 150 1.52 -28.19 -5.57
N TYR A 151 1.10 -27.72 -4.40
CA TYR A 151 0.12 -28.41 -3.59
C TYR A 151 -1.26 -28.48 -4.26
N LYS A 152 -1.70 -27.40 -4.91
CA LYS A 152 -2.97 -27.39 -5.66
C LYS A 152 -2.97 -28.44 -6.78
N ALA A 153 -1.86 -28.58 -7.50
CA ALA A 153 -1.70 -29.51 -8.61
C ALA A 153 -1.55 -30.97 -8.15
N ASN A 154 -0.71 -31.24 -7.15
CA ASN A 154 -0.30 -32.61 -6.79
C ASN A 154 -0.98 -33.16 -5.52
N LYS A 155 -1.68 -32.31 -4.75
CA LYS A 155 -2.23 -32.62 -3.41
C LYS A 155 -1.20 -33.07 -2.36
N SER A 156 0.09 -32.97 -2.71
CA SER A 156 1.26 -33.22 -1.88
C SER A 156 2.13 -31.97 -1.81
N TYR A 157 2.99 -31.87 -0.79
CA TYR A 157 3.94 -30.77 -0.65
C TYR A 157 5.24 -31.05 -1.43
N PRO A 158 5.95 -30.02 -1.91
CA PRO A 158 7.26 -30.21 -2.55
C PRO A 158 8.24 -30.95 -1.65
N GLN A 159 9.05 -31.84 -2.22
CA GLN A 159 10.06 -32.58 -1.45
C GLN A 159 11.11 -31.65 -0.82
N ASN A 160 11.44 -30.56 -1.49
CA ASN A 160 12.41 -29.55 -1.05
C ASN A 160 11.78 -28.45 -0.16
N ILE A 161 10.58 -28.65 0.40
CA ILE A 161 9.88 -27.63 1.20
C ILE A 161 10.71 -27.12 2.39
N ALA A 162 11.54 -27.97 2.99
CA ALA A 162 12.47 -27.56 4.04
C ALA A 162 13.47 -26.52 3.51
N GLN A 163 14.14 -26.81 2.38
CA GLN A 163 15.05 -25.85 1.77
C GLN A 163 14.35 -24.55 1.38
N MET A 164 13.15 -24.64 0.79
CA MET A 164 12.35 -23.46 0.44
C MET A 164 12.01 -22.61 1.67
N PHE A 165 11.74 -23.24 2.82
CA PHE A 165 11.48 -22.52 4.06
C PHE A 165 12.74 -21.87 4.63
N GLN A 166 13.89 -22.56 4.59
CA GLN A 166 15.18 -21.98 4.99
C GLN A 166 15.54 -20.79 4.10
N ASP A 167 15.40 -20.91 2.78
CA ASP A 167 15.64 -19.84 1.82
C ASP A 167 14.76 -18.62 2.12
N ALA A 168 13.50 -18.84 2.52
CA ALA A 168 12.59 -17.75 2.90
C ALA A 168 13.03 -17.04 4.19
N ILE A 169 13.56 -17.77 5.19
CA ILE A 169 14.13 -17.21 6.42
C ILE A 169 15.36 -16.37 6.10
N ASP A 170 16.26 -16.89 5.28
CA ASP A 170 17.49 -16.19 4.88
C ASP A 170 17.16 -14.92 4.06
N LEU A 171 16.17 -15.01 3.18
CA LEU A 171 15.64 -13.86 2.45
C LEU A 171 15.02 -12.83 3.38
N LYS A 172 14.23 -13.21 4.40
CA LYS A 172 13.68 -12.26 5.38
C LYS A 172 14.78 -11.42 6.01
N THR A 173 15.87 -12.04 6.47
CA THR A 173 16.99 -11.32 7.08
C THR A 173 17.63 -10.32 6.11
N LYS A 174 17.90 -10.76 4.86
CA LYS A 174 18.47 -9.87 3.83
C LYS A 174 17.57 -8.68 3.53
N VAL A 175 16.27 -8.93 3.43
CA VAL A 175 15.31 -7.90 3.03
C VAL A 175 14.99 -6.94 4.17
N LEU A 176 15.00 -7.40 5.42
CA LEU A 176 14.97 -6.50 6.59
C LEU A 176 16.19 -5.60 6.63
N ASN A 177 17.39 -6.12 6.35
CA ASN A 177 18.59 -5.29 6.26
C ASN A 177 18.47 -4.24 5.15
N ASN A 178 17.96 -4.62 3.98
CA ASN A 178 17.69 -3.65 2.90
C ASN A 178 16.68 -2.58 3.34
N MET A 179 15.65 -2.98 4.09
CA MET A 179 14.65 -2.06 4.65
C MET A 179 15.28 -1.07 5.62
N HIS A 180 16.10 -1.54 6.57
CA HIS A 180 16.85 -0.69 7.48
C HIS A 180 17.75 0.28 6.71
N ASN A 181 18.56 -0.21 5.78
CA ASN A 181 19.47 0.62 4.98
C ASN A 181 18.72 1.66 4.13
N PHE A 182 17.58 1.27 3.56
CA PHE A 182 16.70 2.15 2.82
C PHE A 182 16.19 3.28 3.71
N ILE A 183 15.61 2.94 4.86
CA ILE A 183 15.01 3.94 5.76
C ILE A 183 16.06 4.83 6.42
N TYR A 184 17.24 4.31 6.76
CA TYR A 184 18.33 5.12 7.31
C TYR A 184 18.90 6.15 6.35
N SER A 185 18.70 5.98 5.03
CA SER A 185 19.09 6.98 4.03
C SER A 185 18.17 8.21 4.00
N VAL A 186 17.01 8.13 4.63
CA VAL A 186 16.02 9.21 4.66
C VAL A 186 16.45 10.29 5.68
N PRO A 187 16.44 11.59 5.33
CA PRO A 187 16.77 12.67 6.26
C PRO A 187 15.91 12.65 7.53
N LYS A 188 16.57 12.62 8.69
CA LYS A 188 15.91 12.48 9.99
C LYS A 188 15.52 13.85 10.55
N THR A 189 14.30 14.31 10.27
CA THR A 189 13.67 15.38 11.06
C THR A 189 13.00 14.78 12.31
N ASN A 190 12.71 15.58 13.34
CA ASN A 190 12.13 15.07 14.60
C ASN A 190 10.80 14.30 14.41
N ILE A 191 10.03 14.61 13.36
CA ILE A 191 8.78 13.91 13.00
C ILE A 191 9.07 12.56 12.31
N MET A 192 10.25 12.40 11.72
CA MET A 192 10.62 11.24 10.91
C MET A 192 11.10 10.04 11.74
N TYR A 193 11.59 10.24 12.97
CA TYR A 193 12.10 9.14 13.81
C TYR A 193 11.03 8.08 14.13
N ASN A 194 9.86 8.51 14.62
CA ASN A 194 8.76 7.58 14.89
C ASN A 194 8.29 6.87 13.63
N TYR A 195 8.26 7.60 12.51
CA TYR A 195 7.87 7.04 11.22
C TYR A 195 8.86 5.98 10.70
N VAL A 196 10.16 6.17 10.91
CA VAL A 196 11.23 5.22 10.53
C VAL A 196 11.07 3.89 11.26
N ASP A 197 10.88 3.94 12.57
CA ASP A 197 10.75 2.75 13.41
C ASP A 197 9.43 2.01 13.11
N GLU A 198 8.31 2.73 13.05
CA GLU A 198 7.00 2.18 12.68
C GLU A 198 7.01 1.52 11.30
N THR A 199 7.71 2.13 10.33
CA THR A 199 7.79 1.63 8.96
C THR A 199 8.58 0.32 8.88
N THR A 200 9.67 0.20 9.64
CA THR A 200 10.48 -1.02 9.71
C THR A 200 9.74 -2.14 10.43
N ASP A 201 9.12 -1.85 11.58
CA ASP A 201 8.35 -2.82 12.36
C ASP A 201 7.16 -3.35 11.57
N ARG A 202 6.40 -2.45 10.94
CA ARG A 202 5.28 -2.83 10.08
C ARG A 202 5.72 -3.74 8.94
N TYR A 203 6.84 -3.42 8.30
CA TYR A 203 7.39 -4.28 7.25
C TYR A 203 7.77 -5.67 7.77
N ASN A 204 8.42 -5.74 8.93
CA ASN A 204 8.77 -7.01 9.58
C ASN A 204 7.53 -7.86 9.87
N VAL A 205 6.45 -7.26 10.39
CA VAL A 205 5.18 -7.96 10.64
C VAL A 205 4.61 -8.53 9.33
N LEU A 206 4.54 -7.73 8.27
CA LEU A 206 3.98 -8.15 6.98
C LEU A 206 4.78 -9.28 6.30
N ILE A 207 6.11 -9.25 6.38
CA ILE A 207 6.95 -10.33 5.86
C ILE A 207 6.85 -11.57 6.73
N THR A 208 6.83 -11.41 8.06
CA THR A 208 6.68 -12.53 9.00
C THR A 208 5.38 -13.29 8.75
N LYS A 209 4.26 -12.60 8.50
CA LYS A 209 2.99 -13.23 8.11
C LYS A 209 3.11 -14.16 6.91
N ASN A 210 3.95 -13.82 5.93
CA ASN A 210 4.17 -14.68 4.76
C ASN A 210 5.08 -15.87 5.08
N LEU A 211 6.09 -15.68 5.93
CA LEU A 211 6.91 -16.79 6.44
C LEU A 211 6.10 -17.75 7.31
N ASP A 212 5.18 -17.24 8.15
CA ASP A 212 4.28 -18.06 8.96
C ASP A 212 3.44 -18.99 8.10
N LYS A 213 2.95 -18.51 6.95
CA LYS A 213 2.23 -19.36 5.99
C LYS A 213 3.13 -20.46 5.42
N ILE A 214 4.36 -20.13 5.03
CA ILE A 214 5.34 -21.12 4.55
C ILE A 214 5.66 -22.14 5.66
N HIS A 215 5.81 -21.68 6.90
CA HIS A 215 6.04 -22.53 8.07
C HIS A 215 4.87 -23.49 8.34
N VAL A 216 3.63 -23.03 8.18
CA VAL A 216 2.44 -23.90 8.27
C VAL A 216 2.48 -24.97 7.19
N TYR A 217 2.83 -24.61 5.95
CA TYR A 217 2.98 -25.59 4.86
C TYR A 217 4.09 -26.61 5.16
N TYR A 218 5.24 -26.14 5.65
CA TYR A 218 6.35 -26.98 6.10
C TYR A 218 5.90 -27.94 7.22
N LYS A 219 5.20 -27.46 8.26
CA LYS A 219 4.67 -28.33 9.33
C LYS A 219 3.68 -29.37 8.79
N ASN A 220 2.81 -28.95 7.87
CA ASN A 220 1.81 -29.83 7.28
C ASN A 220 2.42 -30.89 6.36
N SER A 221 3.60 -30.65 5.76
CA SER A 221 4.29 -31.67 4.98
C SER A 221 4.72 -32.83 5.86
N PHE A 222 5.36 -32.58 7.01
CA PHE A 222 5.75 -33.65 7.94
C PHE A 222 4.55 -34.38 8.54
N LYS A 223 3.45 -33.68 8.80
CA LYS A 223 2.22 -34.34 9.25
C LYS A 223 1.67 -35.34 8.24
N LYS A 224 1.85 -35.09 6.93
CA LYS A 224 1.39 -35.99 5.86
C LYS A 224 2.37 -37.12 5.55
N THR A 225 3.67 -36.83 5.49
CA THR A 225 4.68 -37.78 5.00
C THR A 225 5.47 -38.48 6.12
N GLY A 226 5.36 -38.00 7.36
CA GLY A 226 6.25 -38.39 8.45
C GLY A 226 7.66 -37.81 8.30
N PHE A 227 8.49 -38.02 9.32
CA PHE A 227 9.93 -37.74 9.25
C PHE A 227 10.64 -38.89 8.53
N THR A 228 11.42 -38.55 7.52
CA THR A 228 12.33 -39.45 6.82
C THR A 228 13.78 -39.17 7.22
N ASN A 229 14.71 -40.07 6.91
CA ASN A 229 16.15 -39.90 7.22
C ASN A 229 16.77 -38.62 6.61
N ASN A 230 16.13 -38.02 5.60
CA ASN A 230 16.59 -36.80 4.94
C ASN A 230 15.82 -35.54 5.39
N SER A 231 15.03 -35.64 6.46
CA SER A 231 14.21 -34.54 6.96
C SER A 231 15.05 -33.47 7.66
N ILE A 232 15.09 -32.26 7.10
CA ILE A 232 15.76 -31.11 7.69
C ILE A 232 14.80 -30.41 8.67
N VAL A 233 15.19 -30.35 9.95
CA VAL A 233 14.44 -29.64 10.99
C VAL A 233 14.91 -28.20 11.06
N ILE A 234 13.99 -27.26 10.85
CA ILE A 234 14.28 -25.82 10.85
C ILE A 234 13.71 -25.20 12.12
N ASN A 235 14.56 -24.51 12.88
CA ASN A 235 14.15 -23.79 14.08
C ASN A 235 13.64 -22.39 13.70
N TYR A 236 12.34 -22.17 13.83
CA TYR A 236 11.70 -20.89 13.54
C TYR A 236 10.94 -20.40 14.76
N LYS A 237 11.48 -19.37 15.42
CA LYS A 237 10.82 -18.65 16.51
C LYS A 237 10.04 -17.48 15.91
N THR A 238 8.72 -17.55 15.99
CA THR A 238 7.83 -16.44 15.62
C THR A 238 7.95 -15.33 16.66
N THR A 239 8.33 -14.12 16.25
CA THR A 239 8.02 -12.90 17.04
C THR A 239 6.53 -12.61 16.90
N LYS A 240 5.91 -12.07 17.97
CA LYS A 240 4.48 -11.74 18.21
C LYS A 240 3.49 -11.99 17.03
N PRO A 241 2.39 -12.75 17.22
CA PRO A 241 1.44 -13.05 16.16
C PRO A 241 0.78 -11.78 15.57
N PHE A 242 0.53 -11.80 14.26
CA PHE A 242 -0.19 -10.76 13.52
C PHE A 242 -1.61 -10.58 14.07
N ASP A 243 -1.98 -9.34 14.42
CA ASP A 243 -3.29 -8.98 14.94
C ASP A 243 -4.05 -8.17 13.87
N PRO A 244 -5.03 -8.77 13.18
CA PRO A 244 -5.75 -8.11 12.09
C PRO A 244 -6.46 -6.82 12.52
N ASP A 245 -6.82 -6.64 13.80
CA ASP A 245 -7.57 -5.47 14.26
C ASP A 245 -6.65 -4.29 14.64
N ASN A 246 -5.40 -4.55 15.05
CA ASN A 246 -4.38 -3.53 15.33
C ASN A 246 -3.49 -3.20 14.12
N ASP A 247 -3.23 -4.18 13.25
CA ASP A 247 -2.28 -4.03 12.14
C ASP A 247 -2.94 -3.51 10.84
N THR A 248 -4.28 -3.47 10.80
CA THR A 248 -5.02 -2.67 9.83
C THR A 248 -5.28 -1.30 10.42
N ASN A 249 -4.49 -0.29 10.07
CA ASN A 249 -4.98 0.98 9.52
C ASN A 249 -3.90 2.07 9.45
N ILE A 250 -3.89 2.74 8.30
CA ILE A 250 -3.42 4.11 8.03
C ILE A 250 -1.95 4.40 8.39
N ILE A 251 -1.07 4.32 7.39
CA ILE A 251 0.11 5.19 7.39
C ILE A 251 -0.42 6.62 7.26
N LYS A 252 -0.14 7.46 8.26
CA LYS A 252 -0.48 8.89 8.16
C LYS A 252 0.22 9.45 6.92
N PRO A 253 -0.51 10.02 5.94
CA PRO A 253 0.13 10.65 4.79
C PRO A 253 1.04 11.77 5.28
N MET A 254 2.28 11.77 4.81
CA MET A 254 3.25 12.81 5.13
C MET A 254 2.84 14.12 4.46
N TYR A 255 2.41 15.10 5.26
CA TYR A 255 2.22 16.47 4.78
C TYR A 255 3.58 17.18 4.84
N PHE A 256 4.17 17.41 3.67
CA PHE A 256 5.26 18.37 3.56
C PHE A 256 4.64 19.76 3.67
N TYR A 257 4.73 20.38 4.84
CA TYR A 257 4.51 21.82 4.96
C TYR A 257 5.80 22.51 4.48
N ASN A 258 5.66 23.30 3.41
CA ASN A 258 6.67 24.26 2.98
C ASN A 258 6.73 25.44 3.95
#